data_AF-A0A1B6G788-F1
#
_entry.id   AF-A0A1B6G788-F1
#
_cell.length_a   1.000
_cell.length_b   1.000
_cell.length_c   1.000
_cell.angle_alpha   90.00
_cell.angle_beta   90.00
_cell.angle_gamma   90.00
#
_symmetry.space_group_name_H-M   'P 1'
#
loop_
_entity.id
_entity.type
_entity.pdbx_description
1 polymer ?
#
loop_
_entity_poly.entity_id
_entity_poly.type
_entity_poly.pdbx_seq_one_letter_code
_entity_poly.pdbx_strand_id
1 'polypeptide(L)'
;DDLDAKVGELQNQISSLWSKMRKNKEDLREYLAIHNGNTKFTINQLERKLTELKLERKEKIKELILESRAALDELWTRCWYSDEQRSSFKPYHDKNYTEDLLHLLDSEVEKLQLFFEEHKHIYQLAARHKELWENLLHVEERTKRKSRLFRNRGAELLQEERDRKMMQKNLKNLTSIEGELTLMLEKYKNTTGNDFLYFGEPLLEIIDQREEERKAAKENEKLQSKPAKLEALQLEIQLGVRPA
;
A
#
# COMPACT_ATOMS: atom_id res chain seq x y z
N ASP A 1 -51.23 -23.40 -24.73
CA ASP A 1 -49.97 -24.06 -25.13
C ASP A 1 -48.78 -23.10 -25.12
N ASP A 2 -48.74 -22.08 -25.99
CA ASP A 2 -47.57 -21.17 -26.06
C ASP A 2 -47.39 -20.27 -24.81
N LEU A 3 -48.50 -19.76 -24.25
CA LEU A 3 -48.46 -18.93 -23.03
C LEU A 3 -48.06 -19.73 -21.78
N ASP A 4 -48.50 -20.97 -21.67
CA ASP A 4 -48.18 -21.89 -20.56
C ASP A 4 -46.69 -22.25 -20.57
N ALA A 5 -46.16 -22.53 -21.76
CA ALA A 5 -44.72 -22.77 -21.95
C ALA A 5 -43.90 -21.55 -21.52
N LYS A 6 -44.36 -20.33 -21.86
CA LYS A 6 -43.66 -19.09 -21.49
C LYS A 6 -43.69 -18.82 -19.98
N VAL A 7 -44.83 -19.05 -19.32
CA VAL A 7 -44.96 -18.95 -17.86
C VAL A 7 -44.01 -19.93 -17.18
N GLY A 8 -44.01 -21.20 -17.60
CA GLY A 8 -43.12 -22.22 -17.05
C GLY A 8 -41.63 -21.87 -17.21
N GLU A 9 -41.24 -21.33 -18.37
CA GLU A 9 -39.88 -20.85 -18.62
C GLU A 9 -39.49 -19.72 -17.64
N LEU A 10 -40.35 -18.70 -17.48
CA LEU A 10 -40.10 -17.57 -16.60
C LEU A 10 -40.04 -17.99 -15.13
N GLN A 11 -40.94 -18.86 -14.69
CA GLN A 11 -40.93 -19.41 -13.33
C GLN A 11 -39.65 -20.21 -13.04
N ASN A 12 -39.16 -20.99 -14.00
CA ASN A 12 -37.89 -21.70 -13.88
C ASN A 12 -36.69 -20.74 -13.80
N GLN A 13 -36.66 -19.69 -14.63
CA GLN A 13 -35.60 -18.67 -14.58
C GLN A 13 -35.59 -17.91 -13.26
N ILE A 14 -36.77 -17.51 -12.75
CA ILE A 14 -36.92 -16.85 -11.44
C ILE A 14 -36.44 -17.79 -10.33
N SER A 15 -36.90 -19.04 -10.32
CA SER A 15 -36.52 -20.03 -9.29
C SER A 15 -35.02 -20.28 -9.27
N SER A 16 -34.40 -20.41 -10.44
CA SER A 16 -32.95 -20.57 -10.59
C SER A 16 -32.20 -19.35 -10.02
N LEU A 17 -32.57 -18.13 -10.43
CA LEU A 17 -31.93 -16.91 -9.92
C LEU A 17 -32.13 -16.72 -8.41
N TRP A 18 -33.32 -17.03 -7.90
CA TRP A 18 -33.65 -16.95 -6.47
C TRP A 18 -32.78 -17.88 -5.64
N SER A 19 -32.59 -19.12 -6.11
CA SER A 19 -31.70 -20.09 -5.47
C SER A 19 -30.24 -19.64 -5.48
N LYS A 20 -29.76 -19.08 -6.60
CA LYS A 20 -28.39 -18.57 -6.75
C LYS A 20 -28.13 -17.39 -5.81
N MET A 21 -29.13 -16.54 -5.59
CA MET A 21 -29.05 -15.42 -4.63
C MET A 21 -29.29 -15.84 -3.18
N ARG A 22 -29.52 -17.13 -2.91
CA ARG A 22 -29.76 -17.69 -1.56
C ARG A 22 -30.88 -16.98 -0.77
N LYS A 23 -31.92 -16.50 -1.47
CA LYS A 23 -33.10 -15.83 -0.85
C LYS A 23 -34.09 -16.87 -0.30
N ASN A 24 -34.99 -16.46 0.60
CA ASN A 24 -35.94 -17.36 1.27
C ASN A 24 -36.81 -18.14 0.26
N LYS A 25 -36.91 -19.46 0.43
CA LYS A 25 -37.68 -20.34 -0.46
C LYS A 25 -39.20 -20.23 -0.23
N GLU A 26 -39.62 -19.80 0.95
CA GLU A 26 -41.04 -19.61 1.28
C GLU A 26 -41.63 -18.43 0.49
N ASP A 27 -40.96 -17.28 0.50
CA ASP A 27 -41.32 -16.10 -0.30
C ASP A 27 -41.43 -16.42 -1.80
N LEU A 28 -40.54 -17.28 -2.33
CA LEU A 28 -40.61 -17.74 -3.72
C LEU A 28 -41.87 -18.59 -3.98
N ARG A 29 -42.21 -19.50 -3.06
CA ARG A 29 -43.40 -20.35 -3.19
C ARG A 29 -44.68 -19.51 -3.14
N GLU A 30 -44.75 -18.55 -2.23
CA GLU A 30 -45.88 -17.61 -2.14
C GLU A 30 -46.01 -16.79 -3.42
N TYR A 31 -44.90 -16.24 -3.92
CA TYR A 31 -44.89 -15.44 -5.15
C TYR A 31 -45.35 -16.26 -6.37
N LEU A 32 -44.87 -17.50 -6.52
CA LEU A 32 -45.26 -18.40 -7.61
C LEU A 32 -46.71 -18.89 -7.48
N ALA A 33 -47.21 -19.08 -6.26
CA ALA A 33 -48.61 -19.46 -6.01
C ALA A 33 -49.58 -18.35 -6.41
N ILE A 34 -49.22 -17.08 -6.19
CA ILE A 34 -50.00 -15.91 -6.61
C ILE A 34 -49.97 -15.72 -8.14
N HIS A 35 -48.88 -16.12 -8.79
CA HIS A 35 -48.66 -15.91 -10.24
C HIS A 35 -48.63 -17.24 -11.04
N ASN A 36 -49.65 -18.09 -10.82
CA ASN A 36 -49.78 -19.41 -11.46
C ASN A 36 -50.67 -19.44 -12.72
N GLY A 37 -51.39 -18.35 -13.04
CA GLY A 37 -52.33 -18.32 -14.17
C GLY A 37 -51.68 -17.95 -15.50
N ASN A 38 -52.16 -18.52 -16.61
CA ASN A 38 -51.53 -18.36 -17.93
C ASN A 38 -52.01 -17.13 -18.72
N THR A 39 -52.23 -16.02 -18.01
CA THR A 39 -52.70 -14.76 -18.60
C THR A 39 -51.52 -13.85 -18.99
N LYS A 40 -51.69 -13.02 -20.03
CA LYS A 40 -50.69 -11.99 -20.40
C LYS A 40 -50.28 -11.08 -19.24
N PHE A 41 -51.21 -10.80 -18.31
CA PHE A 41 -50.94 -10.07 -17.07
C PHE A 41 -49.92 -10.80 -16.19
N THR A 42 -50.09 -12.11 -15.98
CA THR A 42 -49.15 -12.92 -15.18
C THR A 42 -47.78 -12.98 -15.82
N ILE A 43 -47.71 -13.16 -17.15
CA ILE A 43 -46.44 -13.14 -17.89
C ILE A 43 -45.72 -11.81 -17.67
N ASN A 44 -46.40 -10.68 -17.84
CA ASN A 44 -45.81 -9.35 -17.60
C ASN A 44 -45.30 -9.17 -16.17
N GLN A 45 -46.00 -9.71 -15.17
CA GLN A 45 -45.58 -9.65 -13.77
C GLN A 45 -44.33 -10.51 -13.50
N LEU A 46 -44.28 -11.73 -14.07
CA LEU A 46 -43.11 -12.60 -13.98
C LEU A 46 -41.90 -12.00 -14.71
N GLU A 47 -42.09 -11.39 -15.89
CA GLU A 47 -41.02 -10.70 -16.62
C GLU A 47 -40.48 -9.49 -15.84
N ARG A 48 -41.37 -8.70 -15.23
CA ARG A 48 -40.99 -7.60 -14.34
C ARG A 48 -40.17 -8.10 -13.15
N LYS A 49 -40.63 -9.16 -12.49
CA LYS A 49 -39.90 -9.71 -11.34
C LYS A 49 -38.57 -10.31 -11.74
N LEU A 50 -38.50 -11.01 -12.86
CA LEU A 50 -37.26 -11.52 -13.41
C LEU A 50 -36.27 -10.39 -13.70
N THR A 51 -36.75 -9.27 -14.24
CA THR A 51 -35.94 -8.08 -14.51
C THR A 51 -35.44 -7.44 -13.21
N GLU A 52 -36.30 -7.31 -12.20
CA GLU A 52 -35.94 -6.83 -10.86
C GLU A 52 -34.85 -7.69 -10.22
N LEU A 53 -35.01 -9.03 -10.24
CA LEU A 53 -34.02 -9.96 -9.69
C LEU A 53 -32.69 -9.93 -10.45
N LYS A 54 -32.72 -9.76 -11.77
CA LYS A 54 -31.51 -9.58 -12.58
C LYS A 54 -30.79 -8.28 -12.24
N LEU A 55 -31.53 -7.19 -12.02
CA LEU A 55 -30.98 -5.91 -11.61
C LEU A 55 -30.37 -5.99 -10.21
N GLU A 56 -31.08 -6.57 -9.25
CA GLU A 56 -30.60 -6.78 -7.88
C GLU A 56 -29.31 -7.63 -7.86
N ARG A 57 -29.24 -8.70 -8.67
CA ARG A 57 -28.01 -9.50 -8.81
C ARG A 57 -26.86 -8.65 -9.35
N LYS A 58 -27.12 -7.81 -10.36
CA LYS A 58 -26.09 -6.95 -10.96
C LYS A 58 -25.61 -5.89 -9.99
N GLU A 59 -26.50 -5.32 -9.18
CA GLU A 59 -26.16 -4.37 -8.12
C GLU A 59 -25.28 -5.02 -7.05
N LYS A 60 -25.64 -6.22 -6.58
CA LYS A 60 -24.82 -6.99 -5.63
C LYS A 60 -23.44 -7.33 -6.19
N ILE A 61 -23.35 -7.78 -7.44
CA ILE A 61 -22.04 -8.04 -8.08
C ILE A 61 -21.21 -6.77 -8.15
N LYS A 62 -21.84 -5.63 -8.47
CA LYS A 62 -21.16 -4.34 -8.48
C LYS A 62 -20.64 -3.95 -7.10
N GLU A 63 -21.43 -4.13 -6.04
CA GLU A 63 -21.01 -3.88 -4.66
C GLU A 63 -19.79 -4.73 -4.28
N LEU A 64 -19.85 -6.05 -4.52
CA LEU A 64 -18.74 -6.97 -4.27
C LEU A 64 -17.48 -6.56 -5.04
N ILE A 65 -17.60 -6.19 -6.32
CA ILE A 65 -16.47 -5.71 -7.11
C ILE A 65 -15.83 -4.46 -6.51
N LEU A 66 -16.64 -3.52 -6.01
CA LEU A 66 -16.13 -2.31 -5.38
C LEU A 66 -15.44 -2.62 -4.04
N GLU A 67 -15.96 -3.58 -3.28
CA GLU A 67 -15.31 -4.08 -2.05
C GLU A 67 -13.97 -4.74 -2.36
N SER A 68 -13.90 -5.64 -3.36
CA SER A 68 -12.65 -6.27 -3.78
C SER A 68 -11.64 -5.25 -4.31
N ARG A 69 -12.08 -4.18 -4.99
CA ARG A 69 -11.20 -3.07 -5.39
C ARG A 69 -10.64 -2.30 -4.20
N ALA A 70 -11.47 -1.99 -3.21
CA ALA A 70 -11.02 -1.33 -1.99
C ALA A 70 -10.01 -2.20 -1.23
N ALA A 71 -10.23 -3.52 -1.17
CA ALA A 71 -9.28 -4.47 -0.59
C ALA A 71 -7.95 -4.50 -1.37
N LEU A 72 -8.00 -4.50 -2.71
CA LEU A 72 -6.79 -4.38 -3.55
C LEU A 72 -6.04 -3.07 -3.28
N ASP A 73 -6.74 -1.93 -3.20
CA ASP A 73 -6.13 -0.64 -2.92
C ASP A 73 -5.42 -0.60 -1.56
N GLU A 74 -6.02 -1.21 -0.55
CA GLU A 74 -5.41 -1.36 0.77
C GLU A 74 -4.16 -2.26 0.70
N LEU A 75 -4.24 -3.41 0.02
CA LEU A 75 -3.12 -4.32 -0.14
C LEU A 75 -1.97 -3.70 -0.95
N TRP A 76 -2.27 -3.00 -2.05
CA TRP A 76 -1.27 -2.26 -2.82
C TRP A 76 -0.59 -1.17 -2.00
N THR A 77 -1.33 -0.50 -1.12
CA THR A 77 -0.76 0.50 -0.22
C THR A 77 0.14 -0.15 0.84
N ARG A 78 -0.26 -1.29 1.40
CA ARG A 78 0.54 -2.06 2.37
C ARG A 78 1.80 -2.67 1.73
N CYS A 79 1.71 -3.11 0.48
CA CYS A 79 2.82 -3.65 -0.29
C CYS A 79 3.68 -2.57 -0.97
N TRP A 80 3.34 -1.29 -0.79
CA TRP A 80 4.06 -0.16 -1.39
C TRP A 80 4.18 -0.24 -2.92
N TYR A 81 3.11 -0.65 -3.60
CA TYR A 81 3.07 -0.70 -5.06
C TYR A 81 3.08 0.72 -5.65
N SER A 82 3.87 0.91 -6.70
CA SER A 82 3.83 2.12 -7.54
C SER A 82 2.53 2.24 -8.33
N ASP A 83 2.20 3.45 -8.77
CA ASP A 83 1.03 3.70 -9.62
C ASP A 83 1.12 2.96 -10.95
N GLU A 84 2.32 2.75 -11.47
CA GLU A 84 2.55 1.95 -12.69
C GLU A 84 2.23 0.46 -12.46
N GLN A 85 2.67 -0.11 -11.34
CA GLN A 85 2.35 -1.48 -10.97
C GLN A 85 0.85 -1.66 -10.76
N ARG A 86 0.17 -0.72 -10.09
CA ARG A 86 -1.29 -0.75 -9.92
C ARG A 86 -2.01 -0.68 -11.27
N SER A 87 -1.57 0.21 -12.16
CA SER A 87 -2.15 0.40 -13.49
C SER A 87 -1.93 -0.78 -14.43
N SER A 88 -0.90 -1.61 -14.17
CA SER A 88 -0.65 -2.82 -14.95
C SER A 88 -1.79 -3.84 -14.85
N PHE A 89 -2.52 -3.84 -13.73
CA PHE A 89 -3.66 -4.72 -13.51
C PHE A 89 -4.94 -4.13 -14.13
N LYS A 90 -5.04 -4.28 -15.46
CA LYS A 90 -6.17 -3.80 -16.29
C LYS A 90 -7.58 -4.12 -15.75
N PRO A 91 -7.87 -5.31 -15.16
CA PRO A 91 -9.20 -5.63 -14.63
C PRO A 91 -9.72 -4.64 -13.58
N TYR A 92 -8.81 -3.99 -12.83
CA TYR A 92 -9.20 -2.99 -11.84
C TYR A 92 -9.98 -1.81 -12.45
N HIS A 93 -9.66 -1.43 -13.70
CA HIS A 93 -10.30 -0.30 -14.37
C HIS A 93 -11.54 -0.66 -15.20
N ASP A 94 -11.90 -1.95 -15.29
CA ASP A 94 -13.05 -2.38 -16.08
C ASP A 94 -14.36 -1.85 -15.47
N LYS A 95 -15.29 -1.36 -16.30
CA LYS A 95 -16.61 -0.87 -15.85
C LYS A 95 -17.72 -1.91 -16.07
N ASN A 96 -17.37 -3.05 -16.66
CA ASN A 96 -18.29 -4.15 -16.90
C ASN A 96 -18.36 -5.04 -15.66
N TYR A 97 -19.33 -4.77 -14.78
CA TYR A 97 -19.57 -5.56 -13.57
C TYR A 97 -20.12 -6.96 -13.90
N THR A 98 -19.22 -7.88 -14.27
CA THR A 98 -19.50 -9.29 -14.55
C THR A 98 -18.99 -10.17 -13.41
N GLU A 99 -19.54 -11.38 -13.32
CA GLU A 99 -19.12 -12.37 -12.31
C GLU A 99 -17.68 -12.84 -12.56
N ASP A 100 -17.25 -12.92 -13.83
CA ASP A 100 -15.86 -13.22 -14.20
C ASP A 100 -14.89 -12.14 -13.72
N LEU A 101 -15.29 -10.86 -13.80
CA LEU A 101 -14.50 -9.76 -13.29
C LEU A 101 -14.34 -9.86 -11.77
N LEU A 102 -15.42 -10.15 -11.04
CA LEU A 102 -15.36 -10.35 -9.59
C LEU A 102 -14.39 -11.47 -9.23
N HIS A 103 -14.48 -12.63 -9.89
CA HIS A 103 -13.57 -13.75 -9.65
C HIS A 103 -12.10 -13.38 -9.92
N LEU A 104 -11.84 -12.60 -10.98
CA LEU A 104 -10.48 -12.16 -11.30
C LEU A 104 -9.92 -11.21 -10.23
N LEU A 105 -10.74 -10.30 -9.70
CA LEU A 105 -10.36 -9.41 -8.61
C LEU A 105 -10.11 -10.19 -7.32
N ASP A 106 -11.00 -11.10 -6.93
CA ASP A 106 -10.88 -11.90 -5.72
C ASP A 106 -9.64 -12.80 -5.75
N SER A 107 -9.36 -13.43 -6.89
CA SER A 107 -8.15 -14.22 -7.07
C SER A 107 -6.88 -13.38 -6.95
N GLU A 108 -6.91 -12.14 -7.45
CA GLU A 108 -5.77 -11.23 -7.32
C GLU A 108 -5.58 -10.75 -5.88
N VAL A 109 -6.68 -10.45 -5.16
CA VAL A 109 -6.65 -10.15 -3.73
C VAL A 109 -6.00 -11.29 -2.96
N GLU A 110 -6.44 -12.53 -3.19
CA GLU A 110 -5.91 -13.70 -2.50
C GLU A 110 -4.42 -13.90 -2.76
N LYS A 111 -3.98 -13.78 -4.03
CA LYS A 111 -2.56 -13.87 -4.39
C LYS A 111 -1.72 -12.79 -3.70
N LEU A 112 -2.17 -11.54 -3.73
CA LEU A 112 -1.47 -10.43 -3.08
C LEU A 112 -1.44 -10.58 -1.57
N GLN A 113 -2.51 -11.10 -0.98
CA GLN A 113 -2.60 -11.33 0.45
C GLN A 113 -1.65 -12.45 0.90
N LEU A 114 -1.56 -13.55 0.14
CA LEU A 114 -0.57 -14.61 0.36
C LEU A 114 0.86 -14.08 0.21
N PHE A 115 1.12 -13.32 -0.86
CA PHE A 115 2.41 -12.69 -1.09
C PHE A 115 2.80 -11.76 0.06
N PHE A 116 1.86 -10.95 0.55
CA PHE A 116 2.09 -10.05 1.67
C PHE A 116 2.40 -10.81 2.96
N GLU A 117 1.66 -11.87 3.29
CA GLU A 117 1.90 -12.65 4.50
C GLU A 117 3.24 -13.41 4.45
N GLU A 118 3.63 -13.94 3.28
CA GLU A 118 4.93 -14.59 3.09
C GLU A 118 6.10 -13.60 3.26
N HIS A 119 5.97 -12.38 2.74
CA HIS A 119 7.03 -11.37 2.75
C HIS A 119 6.84 -10.29 3.83
N LYS A 120 5.92 -10.50 4.77
CA LYS A 120 5.54 -9.55 5.83
C LYS A 120 6.73 -9.03 6.63
N HIS A 121 7.69 -9.92 6.89
CA HIS A 121 8.88 -9.58 7.64
C HIS A 121 9.77 -8.56 6.90
N ILE A 122 9.88 -8.68 5.57
CA ILE A 122 10.61 -7.70 4.73
C ILE A 122 9.95 -6.33 4.83
N TYR A 123 8.62 -6.26 4.72
CA TYR A 123 7.87 -5.00 4.85
C TYR A 123 8.02 -4.36 6.24
N GLN A 124 8.01 -5.17 7.31
CA GLN A 124 8.21 -4.68 8.68
C GLN A 124 9.61 -4.12 8.88
N LEU A 125 10.64 -4.80 8.38
CA LEU A 125 12.02 -4.32 8.43
C LEU A 125 12.19 -3.04 7.59
N ALA A 126 11.60 -2.96 6.40
CA ALA A 126 11.64 -1.77 5.56
C ALA A 126 10.98 -0.57 6.25
N ALA A 127 9.82 -0.76 6.89
CA ALA A 127 9.15 0.30 7.66
C ALA A 127 10.01 0.77 8.85
N ARG A 128 10.62 -0.18 9.56
CA ARG A 128 11.52 0.11 10.68
C ARG A 128 12.80 0.80 10.22
N HIS A 129 13.36 0.41 9.08
CA HIS A 129 14.50 1.08 8.45
C HIS A 129 14.17 2.54 8.16
N LYS A 130 13.02 2.81 7.51
CA LYS A 130 12.54 4.15 7.22
C LYS A 130 12.41 5.01 8.48
N GLU A 131 11.79 4.49 9.54
CA GLU A 131 11.63 5.21 10.81
C GLU A 131 12.99 5.55 11.46
N LEU A 132 13.91 4.58 11.51
CA LEU A 132 15.25 4.80 12.05
C LEU A 132 16.06 5.78 11.21
N TRP A 133 15.88 5.76 9.89
CA TRP A 133 16.51 6.67 8.96
C TRP A 133 16.03 8.11 9.16
N GLU A 134 14.72 8.33 9.25
CA GLU A 134 14.12 9.65 9.54
C GLU A 134 14.59 10.18 10.90
N ASN A 135 14.59 9.33 11.93
CA ASN A 135 15.12 9.69 13.24
C ASN A 135 16.59 10.08 13.19
N LEU A 136 17.40 9.37 12.41
CA LEU A 136 18.81 9.69 12.23
C LEU A 136 18.99 11.06 11.58
N LEU A 137 18.29 11.33 10.47
CA LEU A 137 18.32 12.63 9.79
C LEU A 137 17.86 13.76 10.72
N HIS A 138 16.83 13.54 11.53
CA HIS A 138 16.36 14.52 12.50
C HIS A 138 17.42 14.87 13.55
N VAL A 139 18.13 13.87 14.07
CA VAL A 139 19.21 14.11 15.04
C VAL A 139 20.40 14.79 14.35
N GLU A 140 20.75 14.39 13.12
CA GLU A 140 21.79 15.07 12.33
C GLU A 140 21.49 16.55 12.15
N GLU A 141 20.26 16.90 11.75
CA GLU A 141 19.84 18.29 11.57
C GLU A 141 19.91 19.09 12.88
N ARG A 142 19.50 18.48 14.00
CA ARG A 142 19.64 19.10 15.32
C ARG A 142 21.09 19.40 15.67
N THR A 143 22.01 18.49 15.35
CA THR A 143 23.46 18.70 15.58
C THR A 143 24.09 19.75 14.65
N LYS A 144 23.44 20.11 13.54
CA LYS A 144 23.95 21.13 12.61
C LYS A 144 23.64 22.57 13.03
N ARG A 145 22.57 22.81 13.79
CA ARG A 145 22.12 24.19 14.12
C ARG A 145 23.16 24.95 14.95
N LYS A 146 23.65 26.08 14.43
CA LYS A 146 24.63 26.97 15.10
C LYS A 146 24.11 27.57 16.42
N SER A 147 22.78 27.74 16.56
CA SER A 147 22.15 28.25 17.77
C SER A 147 22.41 27.39 19.01
N ARG A 148 22.81 26.11 18.85
CA ARG A 148 23.16 25.21 19.95
C ARG A 148 24.41 25.62 20.72
N LEU A 149 25.36 26.29 20.06
CA LEU A 149 26.60 26.73 20.71
C LEU A 149 26.38 27.90 21.68
N PHE A 150 25.25 28.62 21.54
CA PHE A 150 25.02 29.89 22.23
C PHE A 150 24.01 29.81 23.37
N ARG A 151 23.51 28.61 23.72
CA ARG A 151 22.56 28.40 24.83
C ARG A 151 23.18 27.54 25.94
N ASN A 152 22.91 27.96 27.18
CA ASN A 152 23.23 27.36 28.49
C ASN A 152 24.09 26.07 28.49
N ARG A 153 25.41 26.27 28.75
CA ARG A 153 26.52 25.29 28.74
C ARG A 153 26.32 23.96 29.47
N GLY A 154 25.40 23.81 30.43
CA GLY A 154 25.29 22.59 31.26
C GLY A 154 24.32 21.53 30.73
N ALA A 155 23.07 21.92 30.47
CA ALA A 155 22.02 21.00 30.03
C ALA A 155 22.18 20.57 28.56
N GLU A 156 22.75 21.45 27.73
CA GLU A 156 22.94 21.20 26.30
C GLU A 156 24.04 20.17 26.04
N LEU A 157 25.14 20.15 26.81
CA LEU A 157 26.18 19.11 26.73
C LEU A 157 25.63 17.70 27.02
N LEU A 158 24.75 17.58 28.02
CA LEU A 158 24.08 16.32 28.32
C LEU A 158 23.13 15.89 27.19
N GLN A 159 22.49 16.86 26.54
CA GLN A 159 21.62 16.62 25.40
C GLN A 159 22.41 16.23 24.14
N GLU A 160 23.57 16.84 23.90
CA GLU A 160 24.48 16.47 22.81
C GLU A 160 25.04 15.06 22.99
N GLU A 161 25.46 14.69 24.21
CA GLU A 161 25.95 13.34 24.47
C GLU A 161 24.83 12.30 24.37
N ARG A 162 23.60 12.65 24.77
CA ARG A 162 22.41 11.82 24.57
C ARG A 162 22.09 11.65 23.08
N ASP A 163 22.08 12.74 22.33
CA ASP A 163 21.81 12.74 20.88
C ASP A 163 22.90 11.93 20.15
N ARG A 164 24.18 12.04 20.53
CA ARG A 164 25.29 11.24 19.97
C ARG A 164 25.12 9.75 20.25
N LYS A 165 24.75 9.37 21.48
CA LYS A 165 24.46 7.97 21.84
C LYS A 165 23.26 7.43 21.07
N MET A 166 22.21 8.24 20.90
CA MET A 166 21.06 7.90 20.05
C MET A 166 21.47 7.69 18.58
N MET A 167 22.30 8.58 18.01
CA MET A 167 22.82 8.40 16.65
C MET A 167 23.61 7.11 16.50
N GLN A 168 24.54 6.81 17.41
CA GLN A 168 25.33 5.57 17.36
C GLN A 168 24.44 4.33 17.48
N LYS A 169 23.43 4.37 18.35
CA LYS A 169 22.45 3.29 18.49
C LYS A 169 21.63 3.11 17.21
N ASN A 170 21.15 4.21 16.61
CA ASN A 170 20.36 4.17 15.38
C ASN A 170 21.19 3.66 14.20
N LEU A 171 22.44 4.11 14.05
CA LEU A 171 23.36 3.60 13.02
C LEU A 171 23.60 2.10 13.18
N LYS A 172 23.88 1.63 14.39
CA LYS A 172 24.07 0.18 14.65
C LYS A 172 22.81 -0.62 14.29
N ASN A 173 21.63 -0.11 14.65
CA ASN A 173 20.37 -0.77 14.34
C ASN A 173 20.09 -0.76 12.83
N LEU A 174 20.38 0.34 12.13
CA LEU A 174 20.26 0.44 10.67
C LEU A 174 21.14 -0.61 9.99
N THR A 175 22.43 -0.68 10.32
CA THR A 175 23.34 -1.69 9.75
C THR A 175 22.87 -3.12 10.02
N SER A 176 22.32 -3.37 11.20
CA SER A 176 21.74 -4.70 11.52
C SER A 176 20.52 -5.02 10.65
N ILE A 177 19.63 -4.04 10.45
CA ILE A 177 18.42 -4.21 9.63
C ILE A 177 18.77 -4.31 8.15
N GLU A 178 19.74 -3.53 7.66
CA GLU A 178 20.23 -3.57 6.28
C GLU A 178 20.86 -4.93 5.97
N GLY A 179 21.67 -5.48 6.88
CA GLY A 179 22.20 -6.83 6.74
C GLY A 179 21.12 -7.91 6.69
N GLU A 180 20.11 -7.80 7.55
CA GLU A 180 18.97 -8.74 7.57
C GLU A 180 18.09 -8.62 6.31
N LEU A 181 17.82 -7.39 5.87
CA LEU A 181 17.12 -7.11 4.61
C LEU A 181 17.88 -7.68 3.43
N THR A 182 19.19 -7.45 3.33
CA THR A 182 20.02 -7.97 2.24
C THR A 182 19.93 -9.49 2.15
N LEU A 183 20.07 -10.19 3.28
CA LEU A 183 19.96 -11.65 3.32
C LEU A 183 18.57 -12.15 2.88
N MET A 184 17.50 -11.47 3.27
CA MET A 184 16.15 -11.87 2.86
C MET A 184 15.86 -11.54 1.40
N LEU A 185 16.33 -10.39 0.91
CA LEU A 185 16.17 -9.95 -0.47
C LEU A 185 16.96 -10.86 -1.43
N GLU A 186 18.17 -11.28 -1.07
CA GLU A 186 18.94 -12.26 -1.84
C GLU A 186 18.22 -13.62 -1.89
N LYS A 187 17.68 -14.10 -0.76
CA LYS A 187 16.87 -15.33 -0.75
C LYS A 187 15.64 -15.21 -1.64
N TYR A 188 14.95 -14.06 -1.60
CA TYR A 188 13.81 -13.78 -2.46
C TYR A 188 14.20 -13.81 -3.94
N LYS A 189 15.27 -13.11 -4.32
CA LYS A 189 15.81 -13.06 -5.68
C LYS A 189 16.18 -14.45 -6.19
N ASN A 190 16.79 -15.28 -5.34
CA ASN A 190 17.15 -16.65 -5.69
C ASN A 190 15.93 -17.57 -5.87
N THR A 191 14.82 -17.29 -5.18
CA THR A 191 13.62 -18.12 -5.23
C THR A 191 12.69 -17.74 -6.38
N THR A 192 12.51 -16.43 -6.59
CA THR A 192 11.57 -15.90 -7.59
C THR A 192 12.22 -15.49 -8.91
N GLY A 193 13.54 -15.32 -8.92
CA GLY A 193 14.31 -14.83 -10.07
C GLY A 193 14.18 -13.32 -10.33
N ASN A 194 13.39 -12.60 -9.53
CA ASN A 194 13.12 -11.18 -9.68
C ASN A 194 13.53 -10.39 -8.43
N ASP A 195 13.80 -9.10 -8.62
CA ASP A 195 14.08 -8.20 -7.51
C ASP A 195 12.80 -7.84 -6.74
N PHE A 196 12.94 -7.65 -5.43
CA PHE A 196 11.82 -7.20 -4.59
C PHE A 196 11.59 -5.72 -4.79
N LEU A 197 10.48 -5.39 -5.45
CA LEU A 197 10.11 -4.02 -5.78
C LEU A 197 9.45 -3.33 -4.58
N TYR A 198 9.88 -2.11 -4.29
CA TYR A 198 9.34 -1.21 -3.29
C TYR A 198 9.15 0.16 -3.96
N PHE A 199 7.91 0.63 -4.10
CA PHE A 199 7.55 1.78 -4.94
C PHE A 199 7.98 1.67 -6.41
N GLY A 200 8.07 0.45 -6.95
CA GLY A 200 8.46 0.21 -8.35
C GLY A 200 9.97 0.15 -8.57
N GLU A 201 10.79 0.38 -7.55
CA GLU A 201 12.26 0.27 -7.62
C GLU A 201 12.75 -0.85 -6.69
N PRO A 202 13.91 -1.48 -6.96
CA PRO A 202 14.47 -2.49 -6.06
C PRO A 202 14.77 -1.91 -4.67
N LEU A 203 14.26 -2.56 -3.62
CA LEU A 203 14.40 -2.06 -2.24
C LEU A 203 15.87 -1.87 -1.82
N LEU A 204 16.76 -2.75 -2.28
CA LEU A 204 18.19 -2.66 -1.97
C LEU A 204 18.83 -1.41 -2.57
N GLU A 205 18.50 -1.09 -3.83
CA GLU A 205 19.01 0.09 -4.53
C GLU A 205 18.54 1.39 -3.85
N ILE A 206 17.28 1.45 -3.39
CA ILE A 206 16.77 2.60 -2.63
C ILE A 206 17.58 2.83 -1.35
N ILE A 207 17.93 1.76 -0.64
CA ILE A 207 18.69 1.85 0.62
C ILE A 207 20.11 2.35 0.33
N ASP A 208 20.78 1.76 -0.66
CA ASP A 208 22.15 2.11 -1.04
C ASP A 208 22.23 3.56 -1.53
N GLN A 209 21.32 3.97 -2.41
CA GLN A 209 21.26 5.33 -2.93
C GLN A 209 21.09 6.37 -1.80
N ARG A 210 20.18 6.12 -0.85
CA ARG A 210 19.98 7.02 0.30
C ARG A 210 21.22 7.13 1.16
N GLU A 211 21.96 6.03 1.34
CA GLU A 211 23.20 6.06 2.10
C GLU A 211 24.29 6.86 1.39
N GLU A 212 24.42 6.70 0.07
CA GLU A 212 25.35 7.45 -0.77
C GLU A 212 25.04 8.95 -0.77
N GLU A 213 23.77 9.33 -0.95
CA GLU A 213 23.32 10.73 -0.88
C GLU A 213 23.68 11.38 0.48
N ARG A 214 23.49 10.65 1.59
CA ARG A 214 23.86 11.15 2.92
C ARG A 214 25.38 11.33 3.05
N LYS A 215 26.18 10.40 2.52
CA LYS A 215 27.66 10.47 2.53
C LYS A 215 28.13 11.67 1.72
N ALA A 216 27.60 11.85 0.50
CA ALA A 216 27.91 12.96 -0.38
C ALA A 216 27.52 14.32 0.24
N ALA A 217 26.34 14.42 0.87
CA ALA A 217 25.91 15.65 1.53
C ALA A 217 26.86 16.06 2.68
N LYS A 218 27.31 15.10 3.48
CA LYS A 218 28.29 15.34 4.56
C LYS A 218 29.66 15.74 4.02
N GLU A 219 30.09 15.16 2.91
CA GLU A 219 31.35 15.51 2.27
C GLU A 219 31.31 16.92 1.67
N ASN A 220 30.23 17.27 0.97
CA ASN A 220 30.03 18.60 0.40
C ASN A 220 29.98 19.68 1.50
N GLU A 221 29.29 19.42 2.61
CA GLU A 221 29.27 20.34 3.77
C GLU A 221 30.67 20.55 4.36
N LYS A 222 31.48 19.48 4.47
CA LYS A 222 32.87 19.60 4.90
C LYS A 222 33.69 20.45 3.91
N LEU A 223 33.53 20.23 2.61
CA LEU A 223 34.22 20.98 1.56
C LEU A 223 33.85 22.45 1.56
N GLN A 224 32.57 22.79 1.74
CA GLN A 224 32.08 24.18 1.80
C GLN A 224 32.48 24.89 3.10
N SER A 225 32.58 24.17 4.22
CA SER A 225 32.99 24.76 5.50
C SER A 225 34.49 25.06 5.62
N LYS A 226 35.36 24.38 4.86
CA LYS A 226 36.81 24.58 4.85
C LYS A 226 37.25 25.99 4.40
N PRO A 227 36.82 26.51 3.24
CA PRO A 227 37.21 27.86 2.79
C PRO A 227 36.64 28.93 3.71
N ALA A 228 35.37 28.81 4.14
CA ALA A 228 34.76 29.77 5.06
C ALA A 228 35.49 29.84 6.43
N LYS A 229 36.00 28.70 6.93
CA LYS A 229 36.83 28.67 8.15
C LYS A 229 38.22 29.27 7.92
N LEU A 230 38.82 29.03 6.76
CA LEU A 230 40.13 29.57 6.41
C LEU A 230 40.08 31.09 6.25
N GLU A 231 39.04 31.60 5.58
CA GLU A 231 38.81 33.04 5.39
C GLU A 231 38.50 33.74 6.71
N ALA A 232 37.68 33.13 7.59
CA ALA A 232 37.44 33.64 8.93
C ALA A 232 38.73 33.71 9.76
N LEU A 233 39.56 32.66 9.72
CA LEU A 233 40.85 32.63 10.42
C LEU A 233 41.82 33.70 9.89
N GLN A 234 41.85 33.91 8.57
CA GLN A 234 42.66 34.96 7.96
C GLN A 234 42.19 36.36 8.38
N LEU A 235 40.88 36.58 8.43
CA LEU A 235 40.29 37.83 8.90
C LEU A 235 40.63 38.09 10.38
N GLU A 236 40.58 37.06 11.23
CA GLU A 236 40.98 37.15 12.64
C GLU A 236 42.45 37.51 12.81
N ILE A 237 43.34 36.89 12.03
CA ILE A 237 44.78 37.19 12.03
C ILE A 237 45.04 38.65 11.58
N GLN A 238 44.28 39.14 10.58
CA GLN A 238 44.38 40.51 10.08
C GLN A 238 43.85 41.56 11.06
N LEU A 239 42.76 41.24 11.77
CA LEU A 239 42.10 42.18 12.68
C LEU A 239 42.68 42.16 14.11
N GLY A 240 43.55 41.20 14.43
CA GLY A 240 44.31 41.17 15.69
C GLY A 240 43.47 40.92 16.95
N VAL A 241 42.23 40.46 16.82
CA VAL A 241 41.33 40.21 17.96
C VAL A 241 41.49 38.76 18.42
N ARG A 242 42.02 38.55 19.62
CA ARG A 242 42.01 37.24 20.29
C ARG A 242 40.62 36.96 20.91
N PRO A 243 40.17 35.70 20.99
CA PRO A 243 38.82 35.39 21.49
C PRO A 243 38.69 35.67 23.00
N ALA A 244 37.55 36.24 23.39
CA ALA A 244 37.00 36.18 24.75
C ALA A 244 35.97 35.04 24.84
#